data_AF-A0A2H0L1N7-F1
#
_entry.id   AF-A0A2H0L1N7-F1
#
_cell.length_a   1.000
_cell.length_b   1.000
_cell.length_c   1.000
_cell.angle_alpha   90.00
_cell.angle_beta   90.00
_cell.angle_gamma   90.00
#
_symmetry.space_group_name_H-M   'P 1'
#
loop_
_entity.id
_entity.type
_entity.pdbx_description
1 polymer ?
#
loop_
_entity_poly.entity_id
_entity_poly.type
_entity_poly.pdbx_seq_one_letter_code
_entity_poly.pdbx_strand_id
1 'polypeptide(L)'
;MLMSTKIKRKIIAPYIHAFEIEKSGLVAISVSARCKSKEQIKSNTDEDLRVEINHAPLRELLPEKNIQQFNIPCAFNGSKLRGLKKTVVFLTVLEKGGHEIILIPNNSAFVEEIQVQSYPGNQNPQIEVNEQAEDGDRRPWHNFVIIDLPLKSGSIKAGVQYYKYDSDDIKLIVDGHVYTREDSRLHKFWLWAGSLLGKTPKRVVVEKEFETHLLPNTHYIEMHADKTPILHDVQLDFSENETNAQVRARRIIKENVGIIKTAAKEFEVDPVMVAGVIHQEQSTNFNFRDKLTDYIGGLAGIDTSIGIGQVKVSTAEELEQKFNKLNPIINDKKVINTRAMRVEFLKDPLMNVRYVATKIKFDQDRWRDAGFDISSKPEILATLYNIDSVKEPEKKPHINPDSNDFGKGVALNYNIIKGWLKI
;
A
#
# COMPACT_ATOMS: atom_id res chain seq x y z
N MET A 1 12.55 -17.29 7.05
CA MET A 1 13.14 -17.11 8.39
C MET A 1 12.16 -16.29 9.21
N LEU A 2 11.90 -16.66 10.46
CA LEU A 2 11.10 -15.87 11.40
C LEU A 2 12.06 -15.20 12.40
N MET A 3 12.02 -13.87 12.46
CA MET A 3 12.68 -13.07 13.49
C MET A 3 11.60 -12.48 14.40
N SER A 4 11.78 -12.57 15.72
CA SER A 4 10.86 -11.99 16.69
C SER A 4 11.66 -11.21 17.73
N THR A 5 11.25 -9.96 17.97
CA THR A 5 11.83 -9.06 18.95
C THR A 5 10.76 -8.62 19.95
N LYS A 6 10.86 -9.10 21.19
CA LYS A 6 10.01 -8.64 22.30
C LYS A 6 10.51 -7.31 22.81
N ILE A 7 9.72 -6.26 22.62
CA ILE A 7 10.04 -4.89 23.02
C ILE A 7 9.51 -4.60 24.42
N LYS A 8 8.25 -4.96 24.68
CA LYS A 8 7.54 -4.82 25.97
C LYS A 8 7.81 -3.51 26.71
N ARG A 9 7.72 -2.37 26.01
CA ARG A 9 7.98 -1.06 26.63
C ARG A 9 7.09 0.02 26.07
N LYS A 10 6.90 1.05 26.89
CA LYS A 10 6.24 2.29 26.49
C LYS A 10 7.24 3.19 25.75
N ILE A 11 6.88 3.64 24.56
CA ILE A 11 7.64 4.62 23.78
C ILE A 11 6.91 5.98 23.81
N ILE A 12 7.68 7.07 23.92
CA ILE A 12 7.18 8.46 23.95
C ILE A 12 7.82 9.32 22.84
N ALA A 13 8.74 8.72 22.08
CA ALA A 13 9.46 9.31 20.97
C ALA A 13 9.59 8.23 19.88
N PRO A 14 9.90 8.62 18.63
CA PRO A 14 10.11 7.66 17.56
C PRO A 14 11.09 6.56 17.94
N TYR A 15 10.73 5.31 17.65
CA TYR A 15 11.58 4.15 17.84
C TYR A 15 11.87 3.49 16.50
N ILE A 16 13.16 3.28 16.20
CA ILE A 16 13.62 2.65 14.96
C ILE A 16 14.07 1.23 15.29
N HIS A 17 13.48 0.26 14.60
CA HIS A 17 13.87 -1.14 14.64
C HIS A 17 14.50 -1.52 13.30
N ALA A 18 15.82 -1.65 13.29
CA ALA A 18 16.55 -2.15 12.13
C ALA A 18 16.50 -3.68 12.06
N PHE A 19 16.38 -4.21 10.86
CA PHE A 19 16.40 -5.64 10.58
C PHE A 19 17.01 -5.90 9.19
N GLU A 20 17.37 -7.15 8.92
CA GLU A 20 17.95 -7.54 7.63
C GLU A 20 17.10 -8.59 6.91
N ILE A 21 17.06 -8.47 5.59
CA ILE A 21 16.45 -9.43 4.69
C ILE A 21 17.55 -10.14 3.90
N GLU A 22 17.66 -11.46 4.09
CA GLU A 22 18.72 -12.27 3.46
C GLU A 22 18.51 -12.44 1.95
N LYS A 23 17.25 -12.53 1.52
CA LYS A 23 16.82 -12.71 0.14
C LYS A 23 15.66 -11.78 -0.15
N SER A 24 15.76 -11.02 -1.24
CA SER A 24 14.65 -10.20 -1.73
C SER A 24 13.40 -11.07 -1.90
N GLY A 25 12.23 -10.49 -1.63
CA GLY A 25 10.95 -11.16 -1.84
C GLY A 25 9.87 -10.71 -0.86
N LEU A 26 8.74 -11.42 -0.87
CA LEU A 26 7.62 -11.13 0.04
C LEU A 26 8.02 -11.30 1.50
N VAL A 27 7.60 -10.37 2.34
CA VAL A 27 7.82 -10.34 3.78
C VAL A 27 6.52 -9.96 4.49
N ALA A 28 6.22 -10.63 5.61
CA ALA A 28 5.22 -10.20 6.58
C ALA A 28 5.93 -9.58 7.80
N ILE A 29 5.56 -8.35 8.14
CA ILE A 29 6.05 -7.63 9.32
C ILE A 29 4.87 -7.45 10.28
N SER A 30 4.88 -8.12 11.42
CA SER A 30 3.85 -8.00 12.44
C SER A 30 4.30 -7.03 13.53
N VAL A 31 3.50 -6.00 13.82
CA VAL A 31 3.71 -5.09 14.95
C VAL A 31 2.52 -5.25 15.90
N SER A 32 2.79 -5.59 17.15
CA SER A 32 1.79 -5.66 18.21
C SER A 32 1.99 -4.53 19.21
N ALA A 33 0.94 -3.76 19.47
CA ALA A 33 0.99 -2.65 20.40
C ALA A 33 -0.37 -2.37 21.05
N ARG A 34 -0.34 -1.53 22.08
CA ARG A 34 -1.49 -1.03 22.83
C ARG A 34 -1.41 0.48 22.92
N CYS A 35 -2.57 1.10 22.77
CA CYS A 35 -2.77 2.52 22.94
C CYS A 35 -4.00 2.75 23.81
N LYS A 36 -3.87 3.60 24.82
CA LYS A 36 -4.96 3.96 25.74
C LYS A 36 -5.74 5.17 25.24
N SER A 37 -7.03 5.21 25.57
CA SER A 37 -7.85 6.39 25.30
C SER A 37 -7.49 7.54 26.25
N LYS A 38 -7.86 8.76 25.85
CA LYS A 38 -7.72 9.99 26.64
C LYS A 38 -8.34 9.87 28.03
N GLU A 39 -9.47 9.14 28.16
CA GLU A 39 -10.13 8.89 29.45
C GLU A 39 -9.26 8.00 30.36
N GLN A 40 -8.63 6.96 29.80
CA GLN A 40 -7.80 6.04 30.56
C GLN A 40 -6.51 6.68 31.06
N ILE A 41 -5.97 7.67 30.34
CA ILE A 41 -4.75 8.39 30.71
C ILE A 41 -5.00 9.77 31.31
N LYS A 42 -6.28 10.17 31.45
CA LYS A 42 -6.69 11.49 31.97
C LYS A 42 -5.99 12.65 31.22
N SER A 43 -5.95 12.57 29.89
CA SER A 43 -5.36 13.57 29.00
C SER A 43 -6.43 14.21 28.10
N ASN A 44 -6.07 15.28 27.38
CA ASN A 44 -6.88 15.86 26.32
C ASN A 44 -6.72 15.14 24.96
N THR A 45 -5.72 14.28 24.85
CA THR A 45 -5.40 13.51 23.64
C THR A 45 -5.31 12.03 23.96
N ASP A 46 -5.56 11.18 22.97
CA ASP A 46 -5.33 9.74 23.08
C ASP A 46 -3.83 9.41 23.05
N GLU A 47 -3.48 8.16 23.37
CA GLU A 47 -2.24 7.54 22.90
C GLU A 47 -2.50 7.03 21.48
N ASP A 48 -1.63 7.32 20.51
CA ASP A 48 -1.69 6.68 19.20
C ASP A 48 -0.31 6.22 18.73
N LEU A 49 -0.28 5.27 17.79
CA LEU A 49 0.94 4.81 17.13
C LEU A 49 0.74 4.71 15.63
N ARG A 50 1.68 5.28 14.87
CA ARG A 50 1.87 5.02 13.45
C ARG A 50 3.09 4.13 13.25
N VAL A 51 3.02 3.28 12.22
CA VAL A 51 4.14 2.46 11.75
C VAL A 51 4.51 2.90 10.35
N GLU A 52 5.81 3.02 10.09
CA GLU A 52 6.37 3.24 8.76
C GLU A 52 7.42 2.18 8.46
N ILE A 53 7.56 1.83 7.18
CA ILE A 53 8.61 0.93 6.68
C ILE A 53 9.52 1.78 5.81
N ASN A 54 10.82 1.82 6.14
CA ASN A 54 11.82 2.66 5.48
C ASN A 54 11.32 4.11 5.27
N HIS A 55 10.78 4.75 6.32
CA HIS A 55 10.28 6.14 6.31
C HIS A 55 9.12 6.43 5.35
N ALA A 56 8.53 5.41 4.71
CA ALA A 56 7.34 5.59 3.89
C ALA A 56 6.08 5.58 4.77
N PRO A 57 5.34 6.70 4.83
CA PRO A 57 4.07 6.74 5.54
C PRO A 57 2.98 6.04 4.72
N LEU A 58 2.16 5.27 5.40
CA LEU A 58 0.91 4.75 4.85
C LEU A 58 -0.20 5.79 4.96
N ARG A 59 -1.22 5.67 4.11
CA ARG A 59 -2.28 6.68 3.95
C ARG A 59 -3.67 6.06 3.96
N GLU A 60 -4.67 6.88 4.18
CA GLU A 60 -6.08 6.51 4.03
C GLU A 60 -6.41 6.03 2.60
N LEU A 61 -7.42 5.17 2.49
CA LEU A 61 -7.99 4.81 1.19
C LEU A 61 -8.81 5.98 0.68
N LEU A 62 -8.59 6.34 -0.58
CA LEU A 62 -9.04 7.59 -1.20
C LEU A 62 -8.43 8.80 -0.47
N PRO A 63 -7.32 9.38 -0.98
CA PRO A 63 -6.63 10.44 -0.28
C PRO A 63 -7.56 11.63 -0.02
N GLU A 64 -7.68 12.00 1.25
CA GLU A 64 -8.40 13.19 1.66
C GLU A 64 -7.55 14.44 1.36
N LYS A 65 -8.15 15.62 1.53
CA LYS A 65 -7.41 16.90 1.39
C LYS A 65 -6.22 16.98 2.35
N ASN A 66 -6.31 16.32 3.50
CA ASN A 66 -5.26 16.22 4.51
C ASN A 66 -4.96 14.74 4.77
N ILE A 67 -3.68 14.36 4.72
CA ILE A 67 -3.24 12.99 4.94
C ILE A 67 -3.53 12.58 6.39
N GLN A 68 -4.29 11.50 6.56
CA GLN A 68 -4.57 10.91 7.87
C GLN A 68 -3.45 9.92 8.21
N GLN A 69 -2.79 10.12 9.34
CA GLN A 69 -1.61 9.32 9.71
C GLN A 69 -1.82 8.45 10.95
N PHE A 70 -2.78 8.80 11.82
CA PHE A 70 -3.08 8.07 13.06
C PHE A 70 -4.50 7.49 13.09
N ASN A 71 -5.33 7.87 12.10
CA ASN A 71 -6.74 7.47 11.99
C ASN A 71 -6.99 6.55 10.80
N ILE A 72 -6.02 5.70 10.48
CA ILE A 72 -6.04 4.76 9.37
C ILE A 72 -5.99 3.31 9.88
N PRO A 73 -6.44 2.32 9.08
CA PRO A 73 -6.48 0.92 9.50
C PRO A 73 -5.16 0.37 10.03
N CYS A 74 -4.01 0.80 9.52
CA CYS A 74 -2.70 0.31 9.97
C CYS A 74 -2.16 1.02 11.23
N ALA A 75 -2.83 2.06 11.72
CA ALA A 75 -2.45 2.77 12.94
C ALA A 75 -3.09 2.16 14.19
N PHE A 76 -2.53 2.46 15.36
CA PHE A 76 -3.06 2.07 16.67
C PHE A 76 -3.68 3.30 17.30
N ASN A 77 -5.01 3.39 17.28
CA ASN A 77 -5.73 4.54 17.79
C ASN A 77 -6.25 4.26 19.21
N GLY A 78 -5.87 5.08 20.19
CA GLY A 78 -6.19 4.87 21.60
C GLY A 78 -7.69 4.92 21.91
N SER A 79 -8.44 5.79 21.23
CA SER A 79 -9.90 5.88 21.38
C SER A 79 -10.63 4.61 20.94
N LYS A 80 -10.09 3.92 19.92
CA LYS A 80 -10.61 2.64 19.39
C LYS A 80 -10.13 1.43 20.18
N LEU A 81 -8.87 1.43 20.62
CA LEU A 81 -8.25 0.28 21.28
C LEU A 81 -8.51 0.22 22.78
N ARG A 82 -8.60 1.37 23.45
CA ARG A 82 -8.84 1.45 24.90
C ARG A 82 -7.89 0.56 25.71
N GLY A 83 -6.60 0.54 25.33
CA GLY A 83 -5.55 -0.22 26.00
C GLY A 83 -5.47 -1.70 25.64
N LEU A 84 -6.37 -2.20 24.80
CA LEU A 84 -6.35 -3.59 24.33
C LEU A 84 -5.37 -3.75 23.18
N LYS A 85 -4.82 -4.97 23.05
CA LYS A 85 -3.84 -5.35 22.04
C LYS A 85 -4.47 -5.32 20.66
N LYS A 86 -3.73 -4.71 19.73
CA LYS A 86 -3.91 -4.87 18.30
C LYS A 86 -2.61 -5.40 17.70
N THR A 87 -2.74 -6.16 16.62
CA THR A 87 -1.62 -6.56 15.78
C THR A 87 -1.87 -6.06 14.36
N VAL A 88 -0.85 -5.45 13.74
CA VAL A 88 -0.88 -5.03 12.34
C VAL A 88 0.20 -5.80 11.59
N VAL A 89 -0.18 -6.48 10.51
CA VAL A 89 0.70 -7.29 9.68
C VAL A 89 0.87 -6.61 8.33
N PHE A 90 2.07 -6.11 8.04
CA PHE A 90 2.41 -5.50 6.76
C PHE A 90 2.99 -6.54 5.82
N LEU A 91 2.36 -6.71 4.65
CA LEU A 91 2.76 -7.61 3.59
C LEU A 91 3.30 -6.80 2.43
N THR A 92 4.60 -6.93 2.18
CA THR A 92 5.28 -6.19 1.10
C THR A 92 6.50 -6.95 0.60
N VAL A 93 6.98 -6.59 -0.59
CA VAL A 93 8.24 -7.11 -1.13
C VAL A 93 9.39 -6.22 -0.68
N LEU A 94 10.40 -6.79 -0.02
CA LEU A 94 11.62 -6.09 0.36
C LEU A 94 12.81 -6.61 -0.44
N GLU A 95 13.78 -5.73 -0.68
CA GLU A 95 15.07 -6.11 -1.28
C GLU A 95 15.95 -6.82 -0.26
N LYS A 96 17.00 -7.52 -0.71
CA LYS A 96 18.05 -8.01 0.17
C LYS A 96 18.78 -6.82 0.80
N GLY A 97 18.97 -6.85 2.12
CA GLY A 97 19.75 -5.85 2.85
C GLY A 97 19.08 -5.34 4.11
N GLY A 98 19.55 -4.21 4.60
CA GLY A 98 19.04 -3.56 5.81
C GLY A 98 17.78 -2.75 5.57
N HIS A 99 16.83 -2.87 6.49
CA HIS A 99 15.55 -2.17 6.48
C HIS A 99 15.20 -1.66 7.88
N GLU A 100 14.26 -0.73 7.94
CA GLU A 100 13.84 -0.09 9.18
C GLU A 100 12.32 -0.13 9.32
N ILE A 101 11.85 -0.49 10.53
CA ILE A 101 10.48 -0.23 11.00
C ILE A 101 10.54 0.95 11.96
N ILE A 102 9.74 1.97 11.70
CA ILE A 102 9.71 3.20 12.49
C ILE A 102 8.36 3.29 13.19
N LEU A 103 8.42 3.33 14.51
CA LEU A 103 7.26 3.43 15.39
C LEU A 103 7.17 4.87 15.89
N ILE A 104 6.18 5.62 15.41
CA ILE A 104 6.02 7.05 15.72
C ILE A 104 4.80 7.22 16.62
N PRO A 105 5.00 7.43 17.93
CA PRO A 105 3.89 7.66 18.84
C PRO A 105 3.34 9.09 18.72
N ASN A 106 2.03 9.23 18.80
CA ASN A 106 1.37 10.47 19.19
C ASN A 106 1.08 10.37 20.69
N ASN A 107 1.64 11.27 21.51
CA ASN A 107 1.70 11.20 22.97
C ASN A 107 2.55 10.02 23.50
N SER A 108 2.11 8.77 23.32
CA SER A 108 2.90 7.56 23.65
C SER A 108 2.23 6.28 23.13
N ALA A 109 2.92 5.14 23.17
CA ALA A 109 2.35 3.83 22.87
C ALA A 109 3.10 2.72 23.62
N PHE A 110 2.41 1.63 24.01
CA PHE A 110 3.08 0.44 24.55
C PHE A 110 3.28 -0.59 23.46
N VAL A 111 4.53 -0.83 23.08
CA VAL A 111 4.89 -1.77 22.01
C VAL A 111 5.24 -3.11 22.65
N GLU A 112 4.55 -4.16 22.22
CA GLU A 112 4.79 -5.51 22.75
C GLU A 112 5.89 -6.21 21.98
N GLU A 113 5.73 -6.28 20.66
CA GLU A 113 6.51 -7.19 19.82
C GLU A 113 6.56 -6.70 18.37
N ILE A 114 7.69 -6.96 17.72
CA ILE A 114 7.84 -6.91 16.27
C ILE A 114 8.27 -8.29 15.79
N GLN A 115 7.61 -8.82 14.77
CA GLN A 115 8.00 -10.06 14.09
C GLN A 115 8.19 -9.79 12.60
N VAL A 116 9.18 -10.44 12.00
CA VAL A 116 9.46 -10.37 10.57
C VAL A 116 9.59 -11.79 10.03
N GLN A 117 8.79 -12.12 9.01
CA GLN A 117 8.77 -13.43 8.39
C GLN A 117 8.87 -13.30 6.87
N SER A 118 9.88 -13.94 6.28
CA SER A 118 10.08 -13.93 4.82
C SER A 118 9.39 -15.11 4.12
N TYR A 119 8.81 -14.82 2.96
CA TYR A 119 8.08 -15.72 2.07
C TYR A 119 8.59 -15.60 0.61
N PRO A 120 9.89 -15.74 0.33
CA PRO A 120 10.44 -15.50 -1.00
C PRO A 120 9.80 -16.43 -2.05
N GLY A 121 9.31 -15.86 -3.15
CA GLY A 121 8.69 -16.60 -4.25
C GLY A 121 7.29 -17.18 -3.94
N ASN A 122 6.75 -17.00 -2.74
CA ASN A 122 5.42 -17.49 -2.40
C ASN A 122 4.35 -16.42 -2.64
N GLN A 123 3.51 -16.62 -3.65
CA GLN A 123 2.37 -15.75 -3.93
C GLN A 123 1.16 -16.00 -3.03
N ASN A 124 1.16 -17.10 -2.28
CA ASN A 124 0.08 -17.52 -1.41
C ASN A 124 0.58 -17.69 0.03
N PRO A 125 1.00 -16.61 0.71
CA PRO A 125 1.47 -16.72 2.07
C PRO A 125 0.36 -17.26 2.98
N GLN A 126 0.73 -18.23 3.81
CA GLN A 126 -0.09 -18.70 4.91
C GLN A 126 0.54 -18.16 6.21
N ILE A 127 -0.21 -17.35 6.93
CA ILE A 127 0.24 -16.64 8.13
C ILE A 127 -0.43 -17.30 9.33
N GLU A 128 0.35 -18.11 10.04
CA GLU A 128 -0.08 -18.68 11.31
C GLU A 128 -0.09 -17.60 12.39
N VAL A 129 -1.27 -17.34 12.99
CA VAL A 129 -1.43 -16.31 14.00
C VAL A 129 -1.62 -16.92 15.39
N ASN A 130 -2.60 -17.82 15.52
CA ASN A 130 -2.99 -18.47 16.77
C ASN A 130 -3.09 -17.52 17.98
N GLU A 131 -3.70 -16.34 17.78
CA GLU A 131 -3.88 -15.34 18.82
C GLU A 131 -5.34 -15.29 19.26
N GLN A 132 -5.58 -15.18 20.57
CA GLN A 132 -6.89 -14.91 21.14
C GLN A 132 -7.07 -13.41 21.41
N ALA A 133 -8.20 -12.85 21.02
CA ALA A 133 -8.55 -11.48 21.34
C ALA A 133 -8.77 -11.34 22.86
N GLU A 134 -8.29 -10.22 23.41
CA GLU A 134 -8.69 -9.79 24.75
C GLU A 134 -10.14 -9.31 24.75
N ASP A 135 -10.86 -9.59 25.85
CA ASP A 135 -12.28 -9.24 26.00
C ASP A 135 -12.50 -7.74 25.79
N GLY A 136 -13.29 -7.42 24.77
CA GLY A 136 -13.62 -6.07 24.37
C GLY A 136 -14.78 -6.07 23.39
N ASP A 137 -15.24 -4.88 23.03
CA ASP A 137 -16.45 -4.69 22.21
C ASP A 137 -16.10 -4.01 20.89
N ARG A 138 -16.44 -4.66 19.77
CA ARG A 138 -16.44 -4.12 18.39
C ARG A 138 -15.19 -3.37 17.95
N ARG A 139 -14.04 -3.78 18.43
CA ARG A 139 -12.78 -3.03 18.24
C ARG A 139 -11.91 -3.64 17.13
N PRO A 140 -11.03 -2.84 16.50
CA PRO A 140 -9.94 -3.39 15.70
C PRO A 140 -9.07 -4.33 16.54
N TRP A 141 -8.68 -5.45 15.94
CA TRP A 141 -7.88 -6.47 16.61
C TRP A 141 -6.70 -6.93 15.76
N HIS A 142 -6.94 -7.43 14.55
CA HIS A 142 -5.89 -7.82 13.61
C HIS A 142 -6.15 -7.18 12.27
N ASN A 143 -5.16 -6.44 11.77
CA ASN A 143 -5.26 -5.80 10.47
C ASN A 143 -4.09 -6.25 9.60
N PHE A 144 -4.37 -6.57 8.34
CA PHE A 144 -3.37 -6.85 7.32
C PHE A 144 -3.31 -5.67 6.37
N VAL A 145 -2.08 -5.24 6.09
CA VAL A 145 -1.78 -4.14 5.18
C VAL A 145 -1.01 -4.73 4.02
N ILE A 146 -1.60 -4.71 2.84
CA ILE A 146 -1.00 -5.24 1.62
C ILE A 146 -0.43 -4.03 0.89
N ILE A 147 0.88 -3.99 0.63
CA ILE A 147 1.56 -2.81 0.06
C ILE A 147 2.12 -3.15 -1.31
N ASP A 148 1.58 -2.50 -2.35
CA ASP A 148 1.98 -2.67 -3.76
C ASP A 148 1.89 -4.12 -4.22
N LEU A 149 0.83 -4.80 -3.79
CA LEU A 149 0.54 -6.18 -4.15
C LEU A 149 -0.95 -6.29 -4.50
N PRO A 150 -1.31 -7.05 -5.54
CA PRO A 150 -2.70 -7.34 -5.83
C PRO A 150 -3.26 -8.29 -4.77
N LEU A 151 -4.59 -8.35 -4.65
CA LEU A 151 -5.26 -9.35 -3.83
C LEU A 151 -6.40 -9.94 -4.65
N LYS A 152 -6.33 -11.24 -4.93
CA LYS A 152 -7.40 -11.96 -5.61
C LYS A 152 -8.45 -12.41 -4.60
N SER A 153 -8.01 -13.16 -3.61
CA SER A 153 -8.85 -13.78 -2.60
C SER A 153 -8.06 -14.04 -1.33
N GLY A 154 -8.73 -14.54 -0.31
CA GLY A 154 -8.09 -15.08 0.87
C GLY A 154 -9.01 -16.04 1.62
N SER A 155 -8.42 -16.77 2.55
CA SER A 155 -9.12 -17.61 3.52
C SER A 155 -8.71 -17.21 4.93
N ILE A 156 -9.67 -17.14 5.83
CA ILE A 156 -9.44 -16.82 7.25
C ILE A 156 -10.06 -17.93 8.08
N LYS A 157 -9.24 -18.49 8.98
CA LYS A 157 -9.65 -19.51 9.92
C LYS A 157 -9.72 -18.94 11.33
N ALA A 158 -10.91 -18.96 11.92
CA ALA A 158 -11.15 -18.38 13.23
C ALA A 158 -12.00 -19.28 14.13
N GLY A 159 -11.70 -19.23 15.43
CA GLY A 159 -12.44 -19.89 16.50
C GLY A 159 -13.38 -18.92 17.21
N VAL A 160 -14.66 -19.25 17.27
CA VAL A 160 -15.69 -18.48 17.99
C VAL A 160 -16.50 -19.37 18.93
N GLN A 161 -17.03 -18.79 19.99
CA GLN A 161 -17.81 -19.48 21.01
C GLN A 161 -19.08 -18.69 21.37
N TYR A 162 -20.16 -19.41 21.61
CA TYR A 162 -21.36 -18.85 22.23
C TYR A 162 -21.22 -18.80 23.75
N TYR A 163 -21.61 -17.67 24.33
CA TYR A 163 -21.80 -17.49 25.77
C TYR A 163 -23.28 -17.25 26.06
N LYS A 164 -23.70 -17.50 27.31
CA LYS A 164 -25.07 -17.20 27.70
C LYS A 164 -25.30 -15.68 27.57
N TYR A 165 -26.13 -15.29 26.60
CA TYR A 165 -26.46 -13.90 26.23
C TYR A 165 -25.43 -13.14 25.39
N ASP A 166 -24.34 -13.78 24.95
CA ASP A 166 -23.27 -13.11 24.20
C ASP A 166 -22.50 -14.09 23.31
N SER A 167 -21.60 -13.63 22.44
CA SER A 167 -20.73 -14.52 21.67
C SER A 167 -19.41 -13.88 21.25
N ASP A 168 -18.41 -14.73 20.97
CA ASP A 168 -17.27 -14.30 20.17
C ASP A 168 -17.74 -14.03 18.74
N ASP A 169 -17.54 -12.80 18.27
CA ASP A 169 -17.90 -12.39 16.91
C ASP A 169 -16.71 -11.72 16.20
N ILE A 170 -16.59 -11.94 14.89
CA ILE A 170 -15.56 -11.33 14.05
C ILE A 170 -16.19 -10.70 12.82
N LYS A 171 -15.84 -9.44 12.59
CA LYS A 171 -16.21 -8.68 11.39
C LYS A 171 -14.99 -8.54 10.49
N LEU A 172 -15.18 -8.82 9.20
CA LEU A 172 -14.19 -8.64 8.15
C LEU A 172 -14.54 -7.38 7.34
N ILE A 173 -13.55 -6.51 7.16
CA ILE A 173 -13.63 -5.31 6.33
C ILE A 173 -12.46 -5.35 5.36
N VAL A 174 -12.70 -5.22 4.06
CA VAL A 174 -11.63 -5.04 3.06
C VAL A 174 -11.85 -3.71 2.36
N ASP A 175 -10.86 -2.83 2.43
CA ASP A 175 -10.92 -1.49 1.87
C ASP A 175 -12.18 -0.68 2.24
N GLY A 176 -12.59 -0.77 3.51
CA GLY A 176 -13.81 -0.15 4.02
C GLY A 176 -15.11 -0.87 3.64
N HIS A 177 -15.05 -1.88 2.77
CA HIS A 177 -16.19 -2.74 2.45
C HIS A 177 -16.36 -3.85 3.49
N VAL A 178 -17.50 -3.86 4.19
CA VAL A 178 -17.80 -4.88 5.19
C VAL A 178 -18.35 -6.13 4.51
N TYR A 179 -17.68 -7.27 4.71
CA TYR A 179 -18.18 -8.56 4.24
C TYR A 179 -19.38 -8.99 5.10
N THR A 180 -20.54 -9.05 4.46
CA THR A 180 -21.79 -9.41 5.15
C THR A 180 -22.19 -10.83 4.88
N ARG A 181 -22.90 -11.43 5.84
CA ARG A 181 -23.60 -12.70 5.61
C ARG A 181 -25.03 -12.45 5.15
N GLU A 182 -25.50 -13.29 4.24
CA GLU A 182 -26.89 -13.22 3.74
C GLU A 182 -27.88 -13.95 4.66
N ASP A 183 -27.39 -14.90 5.45
CA ASP A 183 -28.20 -15.82 6.26
C ASP A 183 -28.72 -15.24 7.60
N SER A 184 -28.32 -14.02 7.97
CA SER A 184 -28.80 -13.36 9.19
C SER A 184 -28.94 -11.85 9.05
N ARG A 185 -30.13 -11.31 9.34
CA ARG A 185 -30.35 -9.86 9.43
C ARG A 185 -29.76 -9.24 10.70
N LEU A 186 -29.75 -9.98 11.81
CA LEU A 186 -29.29 -9.49 13.12
C LEU A 186 -27.76 -9.51 13.24
N HIS A 187 -27.10 -10.47 12.61
CA HIS A 187 -25.63 -10.61 12.61
C HIS A 187 -25.03 -10.34 11.23
N LYS A 188 -25.72 -9.54 10.41
CA LYS A 188 -25.36 -9.30 9.00
C LYS A 188 -23.90 -8.89 8.82
N PHE A 189 -23.35 -8.13 9.76
CA PHE A 189 -22.00 -7.58 9.70
C PHE A 189 -20.95 -8.39 10.47
N TRP A 190 -21.33 -9.55 11.00
CA TRP A 190 -20.45 -10.46 11.75
C TRP A 190 -20.27 -11.73 10.93
N LEU A 191 -19.15 -11.82 10.22
CA LEU A 191 -18.87 -12.94 9.31
C LEU A 191 -18.69 -14.25 10.08
N TRP A 192 -18.11 -14.17 11.27
CA TRP A 192 -18.17 -15.21 12.30
C TRP A 192 -19.02 -14.69 13.44
N ALA A 193 -20.06 -15.44 13.80
CA ALA A 193 -20.91 -15.12 14.93
C ALA A 193 -21.14 -16.38 15.76
N GLY A 194 -20.60 -16.43 16.98
CA GLY A 194 -20.68 -17.62 17.83
C GLY A 194 -22.14 -18.01 18.13
N SER A 195 -23.03 -17.03 18.24
CA SER A 195 -24.47 -17.22 18.46
C SER A 195 -25.19 -18.03 17.37
N LEU A 196 -24.65 -18.04 16.14
CA LEU A 196 -25.23 -18.74 15.00
C LEU A 196 -24.71 -20.17 14.82
N LEU A 197 -23.66 -20.57 15.56
CA LEU A 197 -23.00 -21.87 15.40
C LEU A 197 -23.49 -22.92 16.43
N GLY A 198 -24.67 -22.68 17.02
CA GLY A 198 -25.31 -23.54 18.00
C GLY A 198 -25.03 -23.11 19.44
N LYS A 199 -25.97 -23.37 20.36
CA LYS A 199 -25.84 -23.05 21.80
C LYS A 199 -24.84 -23.97 22.53
N THR A 200 -23.92 -24.61 21.81
CA THR A 200 -22.87 -25.44 22.40
C THR A 200 -21.82 -24.55 23.03
N PRO A 201 -21.47 -24.75 24.32
CA PRO A 201 -20.45 -23.94 25.00
C PRO A 201 -19.02 -24.28 24.55
N LYS A 202 -18.85 -24.94 23.42
CA LYS A 202 -17.55 -25.32 22.86
C LYS A 202 -17.20 -24.35 21.74
N ARG A 203 -15.92 -23.97 21.70
CA ARG A 203 -15.35 -23.19 20.61
C ARG A 203 -15.47 -23.97 19.30
N VAL A 204 -15.99 -23.30 18.27
CA VAL A 204 -16.13 -23.80 16.91
C VAL A 204 -15.13 -23.07 16.04
N VAL A 205 -14.31 -23.82 15.31
CA VAL A 205 -13.36 -23.26 14.34
C VAL A 205 -14.02 -23.29 12.97
N VAL A 206 -14.10 -22.14 12.32
CA VAL A 206 -14.71 -21.96 11.02
C VAL A 206 -13.75 -21.23 10.10
N GLU A 207 -13.60 -21.77 8.91
CA GLU A 207 -12.88 -21.16 7.82
C GLU A 207 -13.86 -20.45 6.87
N LYS A 208 -13.49 -19.24 6.42
CA LYS A 208 -14.27 -18.46 5.45
C LYS A 208 -13.34 -17.91 4.39
N GLU A 209 -13.75 -18.09 3.15
CA GLU A 209 -13.10 -17.53 1.98
C GLU A 209 -13.75 -16.21 1.57
N PHE A 210 -12.98 -15.34 0.92
CA PHE A 210 -13.46 -14.08 0.35
C PHE A 210 -12.72 -13.76 -0.95
N GLU A 211 -13.41 -13.09 -1.88
CA GLU A 211 -12.85 -12.62 -3.16
C GLU A 211 -12.92 -11.09 -3.23
N THR A 212 -11.91 -10.45 -3.83
CA THR A 212 -11.80 -8.98 -3.88
C THR A 212 -11.41 -8.45 -5.26
N HIS A 213 -10.54 -9.17 -5.99
CA HIS A 213 -9.99 -8.76 -7.29
C HIS A 213 -9.26 -7.40 -7.28
N LEU A 214 -8.58 -7.06 -6.20
CA LEU A 214 -7.85 -5.81 -6.03
C LEU A 214 -6.56 -5.78 -6.86
N LEU A 215 -6.27 -4.61 -7.43
CA LEU A 215 -5.06 -4.34 -8.20
C LEU A 215 -3.85 -4.13 -7.30
N PRO A 216 -2.62 -4.09 -7.83
CA PRO A 216 -1.46 -3.69 -7.03
C PRO A 216 -1.63 -2.25 -6.49
N ASN A 217 -1.86 -2.14 -5.19
CA ASN A 217 -1.97 -0.89 -4.45
C ASN A 217 -1.75 -1.15 -2.94
N THR A 218 -1.99 -0.15 -2.10
CA THR A 218 -2.14 -0.32 -0.65
C THR A 218 -3.57 -0.71 -0.32
N HIS A 219 -3.75 -1.89 0.28
CA HIS A 219 -5.05 -2.41 0.71
C HIS A 219 -5.06 -2.73 2.19
N TYR A 220 -6.24 -2.61 2.80
CA TYR A 220 -6.45 -2.89 4.21
C TYR A 220 -7.49 -3.98 4.39
N ILE A 221 -7.10 -5.06 5.06
CA ILE A 221 -8.00 -6.08 5.58
C ILE A 221 -8.07 -5.88 7.09
N GLU A 222 -9.22 -5.47 7.60
CA GLU A 222 -9.45 -5.24 9.02
C GLU A 222 -10.31 -6.35 9.61
N MET A 223 -9.88 -6.85 10.76
CA MET A 223 -10.67 -7.75 11.58
C MET A 223 -11.01 -7.08 12.89
N HIS A 224 -12.30 -6.88 13.09
CA HIS A 224 -12.85 -6.37 14.34
C HIS A 224 -13.37 -7.54 15.16
N ALA A 225 -13.01 -7.55 16.44
CA ALA A 225 -13.42 -8.57 17.39
C ALA A 225 -14.46 -8.02 18.37
N ASP A 226 -15.41 -8.88 18.73
CA ASP A 226 -16.23 -8.80 19.92
C ASP A 226 -15.92 -10.00 20.81
N LYS A 227 -15.78 -9.78 22.12
CA LYS A 227 -15.30 -10.76 23.11
C LYS A 227 -13.92 -11.31 22.83
N THR A 228 -13.75 -12.63 22.84
CA THR A 228 -12.44 -13.31 22.89
C THR A 228 -12.24 -14.36 21.79
N PRO A 229 -12.59 -14.08 20.51
CA PRO A 229 -12.34 -14.99 19.41
C PRO A 229 -10.86 -15.37 19.29
N ILE A 230 -10.59 -16.49 18.62
CA ILE A 230 -9.24 -16.87 18.21
C ILE A 230 -9.10 -16.71 16.70
N LEU A 231 -8.00 -16.14 16.26
CA LEU A 231 -7.57 -16.12 14.88
C LEU A 231 -6.48 -17.16 14.75
N HIS A 232 -6.73 -18.20 13.97
CA HIS A 232 -5.78 -19.29 13.79
C HIS A 232 -4.85 -19.00 12.63
N ASP A 233 -5.42 -18.70 11.46
CA ASP A 233 -4.68 -18.65 10.21
C ASP A 233 -5.31 -17.65 9.24
N VAL A 234 -4.46 -17.01 8.45
CA VAL A 234 -4.84 -16.17 7.32
C VAL A 234 -4.01 -16.57 6.10
N GLN A 235 -4.70 -17.02 5.05
CA GLN A 235 -4.12 -17.30 3.75
C GLN A 235 -4.57 -16.22 2.77
N LEU A 236 -3.65 -15.67 1.98
CA LEU A 236 -3.94 -14.66 0.96
C LEU A 236 -3.45 -15.14 -0.40
N ASP A 237 -4.21 -14.87 -1.46
CA ASP A 237 -3.85 -15.16 -2.84
C ASP A 237 -3.51 -13.85 -3.56
N PHE A 238 -2.21 -13.63 -3.82
CA PHE A 238 -1.70 -12.48 -4.57
C PHE A 238 -1.57 -12.75 -6.07
N SER A 239 -2.14 -13.84 -6.59
CA SER A 239 -2.16 -14.08 -8.03
C SER A 239 -3.11 -13.12 -8.75
N GLU A 240 -2.84 -12.87 -10.03
CA GLU A 240 -3.63 -11.91 -10.81
C GLU A 240 -4.84 -12.58 -11.51
N ASN A 241 -6.00 -11.92 -11.41
CA ASN A 241 -7.25 -12.35 -12.06
C ASN A 241 -7.45 -11.83 -13.49
N GLU A 242 -6.94 -10.64 -13.79
CA GLU A 242 -7.29 -9.92 -15.03
C GLU A 242 -6.36 -10.31 -16.17
N THR A 243 -6.89 -11.08 -17.12
CA THR A 243 -6.18 -11.46 -18.35
C THR A 243 -6.15 -10.34 -19.40
N ASN A 244 -6.91 -9.26 -19.21
CA ASN A 244 -6.98 -8.14 -20.16
C ASN A 244 -6.28 -6.88 -19.62
N ALA A 245 -5.06 -6.64 -20.08
CA ALA A 245 -4.23 -5.49 -19.70
C ALA A 245 -4.90 -4.12 -19.94
N GLN A 246 -5.77 -4.00 -20.95
CA GLN A 246 -6.48 -2.75 -21.23
C GLN A 246 -7.57 -2.46 -20.17
N VAL A 247 -8.26 -3.50 -19.70
CA VAL A 247 -9.27 -3.35 -18.62
C VAL A 247 -8.58 -2.94 -17.33
N ARG A 248 -7.46 -3.61 -17.00
CA ARG A 248 -6.62 -3.26 -15.86
C ARG A 248 -6.13 -1.82 -15.93
N ALA A 249 -5.50 -1.43 -17.03
CA ALA A 249 -4.98 -0.08 -17.24
C ALA A 249 -6.09 0.97 -17.06
N ARG A 250 -7.27 0.75 -17.64
CA ARG A 250 -8.44 1.61 -17.46
C ARG A 250 -8.87 1.73 -15.99
N ARG A 251 -8.88 0.62 -15.25
CA ARG A 251 -9.25 0.59 -13.83
C ARG A 251 -8.26 1.38 -12.98
N ILE A 252 -6.96 1.19 -13.20
CA ILE A 252 -5.89 1.97 -12.56
C ILE A 252 -6.12 3.47 -12.77
N ILE A 253 -6.38 3.91 -14.00
CA ILE A 253 -6.62 5.34 -14.27
C ILE A 253 -7.85 5.86 -13.51
N LYS A 254 -8.95 5.11 -13.50
CA LYS A 254 -10.20 5.52 -12.84
C LYS A 254 -10.08 5.61 -11.32
N GLU A 255 -9.37 4.68 -10.70
CA GLU A 255 -9.16 4.67 -9.24
C GLU A 255 -8.22 5.81 -8.80
N ASN A 256 -7.35 6.27 -9.70
CA ASN A 256 -6.31 7.25 -9.39
C ASN A 256 -6.57 8.65 -9.98
N VAL A 257 -7.78 8.96 -10.47
CA VAL A 257 -8.11 10.27 -11.08
C VAL A 257 -7.73 11.45 -10.18
N GLY A 258 -8.06 11.35 -8.89
CA GLY A 258 -7.78 12.40 -7.90
C GLY A 258 -6.28 12.71 -7.76
N ILE A 259 -5.47 11.67 -7.62
CA ILE A 259 -4.01 11.82 -7.47
C ILE A 259 -3.34 12.26 -8.78
N ILE A 260 -3.81 11.76 -9.94
CA ILE A 260 -3.34 12.17 -11.26
C ILE A 260 -3.54 13.67 -11.46
N LYS A 261 -4.75 14.17 -11.21
CA LYS A 261 -5.05 15.60 -11.33
C LYS A 261 -4.22 16.44 -10.36
N THR A 262 -4.04 15.95 -9.14
CA THR A 262 -3.28 16.66 -8.10
C THR A 262 -1.81 16.78 -8.49
N ALA A 263 -1.16 15.68 -8.87
CA ALA A 263 0.24 15.68 -9.28
C ALA A 263 0.46 16.47 -10.58
N ALA A 264 -0.42 16.31 -11.57
CA ALA A 264 -0.33 17.06 -12.82
C ALA A 264 -0.41 18.58 -12.58
N LYS A 265 -1.30 19.02 -11.68
CA LYS A 265 -1.39 20.40 -11.24
C LYS A 265 -0.13 20.86 -10.50
N GLU A 266 0.44 20.04 -9.63
CA GLU A 266 1.64 20.38 -8.84
C GLU A 266 2.86 20.69 -9.72
N PHE A 267 2.98 19.95 -10.83
CA PHE A 267 4.11 20.05 -11.76
C PHE A 267 3.77 20.76 -13.09
N GLU A 268 2.56 21.31 -13.20
CA GLU A 268 2.10 22.09 -14.34
C GLU A 268 2.18 21.32 -15.67
N VAL A 269 1.75 20.05 -15.66
CA VAL A 269 1.67 19.18 -16.83
C VAL A 269 0.22 18.79 -17.14
N ASP A 270 -0.08 18.34 -18.36
CA ASP A 270 -1.42 17.86 -18.72
C ASP A 270 -1.76 16.55 -17.96
N PRO A 271 -2.83 16.51 -17.16
CA PRO A 271 -3.25 15.27 -16.48
C PRO A 271 -3.60 14.13 -17.44
N VAL A 272 -4.06 14.42 -18.67
CA VAL A 272 -4.31 13.42 -19.70
C VAL A 272 -2.99 12.78 -20.15
N MET A 273 -1.90 13.56 -20.22
CA MET A 273 -0.57 13.03 -20.54
C MET A 273 -0.06 12.10 -19.43
N VAL A 274 -0.19 12.50 -18.17
CA VAL A 274 0.19 11.66 -17.01
C VAL A 274 -0.59 10.33 -17.02
N ALA A 275 -1.91 10.41 -17.18
CA ALA A 275 -2.76 9.22 -17.29
C ALA A 275 -2.45 8.38 -18.55
N GLY A 276 -2.11 9.04 -19.66
CA GLY A 276 -1.72 8.42 -20.93
C GLY A 276 -0.53 7.49 -20.78
N VAL A 277 0.54 7.99 -20.16
CA VAL A 277 1.75 7.20 -19.88
C VAL A 277 1.43 6.01 -18.97
N ILE A 278 0.75 6.24 -17.84
CA ILE A 278 0.39 5.16 -16.91
C ILE A 278 -0.46 4.10 -17.61
N HIS A 279 -1.45 4.52 -18.40
CA HIS A 279 -2.28 3.59 -19.16
C HIS A 279 -1.43 2.75 -20.12
N GLN A 280 -0.53 3.40 -20.88
CA GLN A 280 0.29 2.69 -21.84
C GLN A 280 1.21 1.69 -21.15
N GLU A 281 1.92 2.07 -20.08
CA GLU A 281 2.73 1.17 -19.24
C GLU A 281 1.94 -0.05 -18.78
N GLN A 282 0.72 0.16 -18.32
CA GLN A 282 -0.12 -0.91 -17.79
C GLN A 282 -0.74 -1.79 -18.88
N SER A 283 -0.87 -1.28 -20.11
CA SER A 283 -1.50 -1.96 -21.22
C SER A 283 -0.55 -2.75 -22.13
N THR A 284 0.72 -2.35 -22.22
CA THR A 284 1.75 -3.05 -23.01
C THR A 284 2.46 -4.17 -22.24
N ASN A 285 2.32 -4.20 -20.91
CA ASN A 285 2.91 -5.21 -20.04
C ASN A 285 2.02 -6.48 -19.97
N PHE A 286 2.14 -7.34 -20.99
CA PHE A 286 1.42 -8.61 -21.10
C PHE A 286 1.91 -9.70 -20.12
N ASN A 287 3.06 -9.50 -19.46
CA ASN A 287 3.68 -10.48 -18.55
C ASN A 287 3.70 -10.00 -17.08
N PHE A 288 2.65 -9.32 -16.61
CA PHE A 288 2.59 -8.88 -15.21
C PHE A 288 2.69 -10.06 -14.23
N ARG A 289 2.14 -11.24 -14.57
CA ARG A 289 2.29 -12.46 -13.77
C ARG A 289 3.76 -12.87 -13.62
N ASP A 290 4.53 -12.85 -14.69
CA ASP A 290 5.97 -13.16 -14.63
C ASP A 290 6.70 -12.08 -13.83
N LYS A 291 6.40 -10.79 -14.07
CA LYS A 291 6.96 -9.67 -13.30
C LYS A 291 6.63 -9.74 -11.81
N LEU A 292 5.41 -10.13 -11.44
CA LEU A 292 4.99 -10.27 -10.05
C LEU A 292 5.68 -11.48 -9.39
N THR A 293 5.82 -12.58 -10.13
CA THR A 293 6.58 -13.75 -9.69
C THR A 293 8.05 -13.41 -9.48
N ASP A 294 8.64 -12.65 -10.39
CA ASP A 294 10.02 -12.14 -10.31
C ASP A 294 10.19 -11.15 -9.14
N TYR A 295 9.21 -10.26 -8.96
CA TYR A 295 9.19 -9.28 -7.88
C TYR A 295 9.11 -9.96 -6.51
N ILE A 296 8.12 -10.85 -6.31
CA ILE A 296 7.95 -11.66 -5.09
C ILE A 296 9.10 -12.67 -4.91
N GLY A 297 9.66 -13.18 -6.01
CA GLY A 297 10.75 -14.15 -6.09
C GLY A 297 12.15 -13.55 -5.87
N GLY A 298 12.27 -12.23 -5.81
CA GLY A 298 13.48 -11.55 -5.38
C GLY A 298 14.41 -11.04 -6.47
N LEU A 299 13.93 -10.84 -7.70
CA LEU A 299 14.68 -10.16 -8.76
C LEU A 299 14.72 -8.61 -8.60
N ALA A 300 14.17 -8.08 -7.49
CA ALA A 300 14.13 -6.65 -7.15
C ALA A 300 15.52 -5.94 -7.07
N GLY A 301 16.64 -6.67 -7.16
CA GLY A 301 17.99 -6.10 -7.15
C GLY A 301 18.47 -5.48 -8.48
N ILE A 302 17.76 -5.69 -9.59
CA ILE A 302 17.99 -4.99 -10.87
C ILE A 302 17.33 -3.60 -10.77
N ASP A 303 17.75 -2.60 -11.55
CA ASP A 303 17.12 -1.25 -11.56
C ASP A 303 15.62 -1.35 -11.93
N THR A 304 14.80 -1.60 -10.91
CA THR A 304 13.44 -2.11 -11.05
C THR A 304 12.47 -0.96 -11.26
N SER A 305 11.57 -1.13 -12.21
CA SER A 305 10.41 -0.27 -12.42
C SER A 305 9.32 -0.59 -11.40
N ILE A 306 8.97 0.36 -10.55
CA ILE A 306 8.04 0.16 -9.42
C ILE A 306 6.76 1.00 -9.62
N GLY A 307 5.65 0.46 -9.11
CA GLY A 307 4.35 1.13 -9.06
C GLY A 307 3.66 1.30 -10.42
N ILE A 308 2.54 2.01 -10.40
CA ILE A 308 1.61 2.12 -11.54
C ILE A 308 2.21 2.82 -12.77
N GLY A 309 3.16 3.72 -12.58
CA GLY A 309 3.92 4.38 -13.64
C GLY A 309 5.18 3.63 -14.08
N GLN A 310 5.53 2.50 -13.44
CA GLN A 310 6.72 1.72 -13.77
C GLN A 310 8.02 2.55 -13.76
N VAL A 311 8.17 3.42 -12.76
CA VAL A 311 9.34 4.31 -12.62
C VAL A 311 10.51 3.53 -12.05
N LYS A 312 11.68 3.60 -12.72
CA LYS A 312 12.91 2.98 -12.23
C LYS A 312 13.44 3.70 -10.99
N VAL A 313 14.02 2.94 -10.06
CA VAL A 313 14.64 3.48 -8.85
C VAL A 313 15.75 4.48 -9.19
N SER A 314 16.58 4.18 -10.19
CA SER A 314 17.68 5.07 -10.58
C SER A 314 17.18 6.34 -11.28
N THR A 315 16.05 6.30 -11.97
CA THR A 315 15.41 7.50 -12.59
C THR A 315 14.82 8.39 -11.51
N ALA A 316 14.16 7.81 -10.52
CA ALA A 316 13.64 8.56 -9.38
C ALA A 316 14.76 9.30 -8.62
N GLU A 317 15.94 8.70 -8.47
CA GLU A 317 17.12 9.35 -7.89
C GLU A 317 17.54 10.62 -8.65
N GLU A 318 17.57 10.56 -9.98
CA GLU A 318 17.94 11.72 -10.81
C GLU A 318 16.87 12.82 -10.74
N LEU A 319 15.60 12.44 -10.69
CA LEU A 319 14.50 13.38 -10.54
C LEU A 319 14.50 14.04 -9.16
N GLU A 320 14.81 13.32 -8.09
CA GLU A 320 14.95 13.87 -6.72
C GLU A 320 15.99 14.99 -6.63
N GLN A 321 17.08 14.89 -7.40
CA GLN A 321 18.13 15.91 -7.48
C GLN A 321 17.68 17.17 -8.25
N LYS A 322 16.78 17.02 -9.23
CA LYS A 322 16.29 18.12 -10.09
C LYS A 322 15.04 18.78 -9.52
N PHE A 323 14.17 17.99 -8.88
CA PHE A 323 12.87 18.41 -8.38
C PHE A 323 12.81 18.24 -6.86
N ASN A 324 13.28 19.27 -6.16
CA ASN A 324 13.27 19.34 -4.69
C ASN A 324 11.91 19.08 -4.02
N LYS A 325 10.80 19.19 -4.75
CA LYS A 325 9.44 18.87 -4.27
C LYS A 325 9.25 17.37 -4.04
N LEU A 326 10.00 16.50 -4.70
CA LEU A 326 9.90 15.04 -4.58
C LEU A 326 10.48 14.50 -3.27
N ASN A 327 11.46 15.20 -2.70
CA ASN A 327 12.13 14.77 -1.48
C ASN A 327 11.17 14.84 -0.27
N PRO A 328 11.08 13.78 0.55
CA PRO A 328 10.25 13.79 1.73
C PRO A 328 10.76 14.81 2.74
N ILE A 329 9.82 15.33 3.54
CA ILE A 329 10.11 16.14 4.71
C ILE A 329 9.93 15.24 5.92
N ILE A 330 11.04 14.93 6.60
CA ILE A 330 11.05 14.11 7.82
C ILE A 330 11.52 15.01 8.96
N ASN A 331 10.68 15.18 9.99
CA ASN A 331 10.96 16.08 11.13
C ASN A 331 11.37 17.49 10.68
N ASP A 332 10.60 18.08 9.76
CA ASP A 332 10.83 19.41 9.16
C ASP A 332 12.16 19.57 8.40
N LYS A 333 12.87 18.47 8.13
CA LYS A 333 14.11 18.44 7.35
C LYS A 333 13.90 17.69 6.05
N LYS A 334 14.45 18.22 4.97
CA LYS A 334 14.58 17.46 3.72
C LYS A 334 15.61 16.36 3.92
N VAL A 335 15.22 15.14 3.60
CA VAL A 335 16.09 13.97 3.68
C VAL A 335 16.41 13.50 2.27
N ILE A 336 17.66 13.14 2.03
CA ILE A 336 18.08 12.47 0.79
C ILE A 336 17.58 11.03 0.89
N ASN A 337 16.77 10.61 -0.08
CA ASN A 337 16.24 9.25 -0.11
C ASN A 337 17.37 8.24 -0.28
N THR A 338 17.47 7.29 0.65
CA THR A 338 18.24 6.07 0.42
C THR A 338 17.50 5.23 -0.61
N ARG A 339 18.20 4.28 -1.23
CA ARG A 339 17.59 3.34 -2.17
C ARG A 339 16.35 2.64 -1.57
N ALA A 340 16.43 2.18 -0.32
CA ALA A 340 15.32 1.51 0.35
C ALA A 340 14.12 2.45 0.60
N MET A 341 14.36 3.70 1.02
CA MET A 341 13.29 4.71 1.13
C MET A 341 12.62 4.96 -0.22
N ARG A 342 13.42 5.10 -1.28
CA ARG A 342 12.93 5.37 -2.64
C ARG A 342 12.04 4.25 -3.17
N VAL A 343 12.43 2.99 -2.93
CA VAL A 343 11.61 1.82 -3.28
C VAL A 343 10.25 1.91 -2.61
N GLU A 344 10.19 2.16 -1.30
CA GLU A 344 8.90 2.26 -0.59
C GLU A 344 8.08 3.48 -1.03
N PHE A 345 8.71 4.62 -1.35
CA PHE A 345 7.98 5.76 -1.91
C PHE A 345 7.43 5.47 -3.31
N LEU A 346 8.13 4.70 -4.14
CA LEU A 346 7.63 4.35 -5.48
C LEU A 346 6.44 3.39 -5.43
N LYS A 347 6.24 2.66 -4.32
CA LYS A 347 5.06 1.83 -4.07
C LYS A 347 3.81 2.65 -3.73
N ASP A 348 3.97 3.85 -3.16
CA ASP A 348 2.85 4.76 -2.90
C ASP A 348 2.34 5.36 -4.24
N PRO A 349 1.04 5.19 -4.60
CA PRO A 349 0.53 5.66 -5.88
C PRO A 349 0.69 7.17 -6.09
N LEU A 350 0.48 7.99 -5.05
CA LEU A 350 0.60 9.44 -5.18
C LEU A 350 2.04 9.81 -5.52
N MET A 351 3.01 9.30 -4.76
CA MET A 351 4.42 9.54 -5.01
C MET A 351 4.83 9.03 -6.39
N ASN A 352 4.42 7.82 -6.76
CA ASN A 352 4.70 7.26 -8.08
C ASN A 352 4.18 8.17 -9.22
N VAL A 353 2.95 8.67 -9.10
CA VAL A 353 2.35 9.59 -10.09
C VAL A 353 3.07 10.96 -10.11
N ARG A 354 3.58 11.44 -8.96
CA ARG A 354 4.44 12.64 -8.92
C ARG A 354 5.75 12.42 -9.69
N TYR A 355 6.35 11.23 -9.61
CA TYR A 355 7.51 10.87 -10.44
C TYR A 355 7.16 10.83 -11.94
N VAL A 356 5.99 10.30 -12.30
CA VAL A 356 5.51 10.33 -13.71
C VAL A 356 5.37 11.77 -14.20
N ALA A 357 4.70 12.62 -13.43
CA ALA A 357 4.47 14.02 -13.78
C ALA A 357 5.80 14.81 -13.90
N THR A 358 6.75 14.58 -13.00
CA THR A 358 8.07 15.24 -13.06
C THR A 358 8.93 14.77 -14.22
N LYS A 359 8.83 13.49 -14.61
CA LYS A 359 9.51 12.99 -15.81
C LYS A 359 9.01 13.69 -17.08
N ILE A 360 7.69 13.86 -17.21
CA ILE A 360 7.08 14.65 -18.30
C ILE A 360 7.52 16.11 -18.23
N LYS A 361 7.50 16.72 -17.04
CA LYS A 361 7.91 18.11 -16.83
C LYS A 361 9.37 18.35 -17.19
N PHE A 362 10.25 17.43 -16.82
CA PHE A 362 11.67 17.47 -17.18
C PHE A 362 11.86 17.58 -18.70
N ASP A 363 11.17 16.74 -19.46
CA ASP A 363 11.27 16.77 -20.92
C ASP A 363 10.64 18.03 -21.52
N GLN A 364 9.49 18.48 -21.03
CA GLN A 364 8.88 19.73 -21.48
C GLN A 364 9.80 20.93 -21.28
N ASP A 365 10.43 21.03 -20.10
CA ASP A 365 11.32 22.14 -19.77
C ASP A 365 12.60 22.08 -20.61
N ARG A 366 13.24 20.91 -20.69
CA ARG A 366 14.44 20.68 -21.50
C ARG A 366 14.24 21.02 -22.98
N TRP A 367 13.11 20.62 -23.56
CA TRP A 367 12.81 20.88 -24.97
C TRP A 367 12.45 22.35 -25.21
N ARG A 368 11.70 22.97 -24.29
CA ARG A 368 11.39 24.40 -24.35
C ARG A 368 12.65 25.27 -24.26
N ASP A 369 13.60 24.92 -23.40
CA ASP A 369 14.89 25.60 -23.28
C ASP A 369 15.74 25.48 -24.55
N ALA A 370 15.55 24.40 -25.32
CA ALA A 370 16.17 24.22 -26.64
C ALA A 370 15.40 24.92 -27.78
N GLY A 371 14.31 25.63 -27.49
CA GLY A 371 13.50 26.36 -28.48
C GLY A 371 12.41 25.53 -29.15
N PHE A 372 12.08 24.34 -28.63
CA PHE A 372 11.07 23.44 -29.18
C PHE A 372 9.98 23.14 -28.15
N ASP A 373 8.79 23.74 -28.27
CA ASP A 373 7.68 23.39 -27.39
C ASP A 373 7.01 22.09 -27.83
N ILE A 374 7.09 21.06 -26.98
CA ILE A 374 6.48 19.74 -27.19
C ILE A 374 5.32 19.49 -26.23
N SER A 375 4.85 20.50 -25.49
CA SER A 375 3.83 20.34 -24.45
C SER A 375 2.50 19.79 -24.97
N SER A 376 2.21 20.00 -26.25
CA SER A 376 1.01 19.50 -26.97
C SER A 376 1.27 18.26 -27.84
N LYS A 377 2.44 17.63 -27.72
CA LYS A 377 2.85 16.46 -28.52
C LYS A 377 2.90 15.19 -27.67
N PRO A 378 1.74 14.56 -27.38
CA PRO A 378 1.68 13.41 -26.47
C PRO A 378 2.52 12.23 -26.95
N GLU A 379 2.60 11.99 -28.26
CA GLU A 379 3.42 10.94 -28.85
C GLU A 379 4.91 11.12 -28.57
N ILE A 380 5.41 12.37 -28.58
CA ILE A 380 6.82 12.66 -28.33
C ILE A 380 7.13 12.59 -26.84
N LEU A 381 6.30 13.22 -26.00
CA LEU A 381 6.47 13.19 -24.54
C LEU A 381 6.45 11.74 -24.00
N ALA A 382 5.55 10.90 -24.50
CA ALA A 382 5.47 9.49 -24.10
C ALA A 382 6.66 8.68 -24.60
N THR A 383 7.21 8.98 -25.78
CA THR A 383 8.44 8.35 -26.25
C THR A 383 9.62 8.70 -25.34
N LEU A 384 9.79 9.98 -24.97
CA LEU A 384 10.86 10.42 -24.07
C LEU A 384 10.74 9.77 -22.68
N TYR A 385 9.50 9.64 -22.18
CA TYR A 385 9.21 8.89 -20.97
C TYR A 385 9.68 7.43 -21.07
N ASN A 386 9.33 6.75 -22.16
CA ASN A 386 9.60 5.32 -22.33
C ASN A 386 11.09 5.00 -22.53
N ILE A 387 11.83 5.85 -23.25
CA ILE A 387 13.28 5.68 -23.44
C ILE A 387 14.11 6.17 -22.24
N ASP A 388 13.45 6.74 -21.23
CA ASP A 388 14.09 7.20 -20.00
C ASP A 388 15.08 8.35 -20.20
N SER A 389 14.67 9.37 -20.98
CA SER A 389 15.46 10.55 -21.37
C SER A 389 16.16 11.29 -20.23
N VAL A 390 15.68 11.14 -18.99
CA VAL A 390 16.25 11.70 -17.76
C VAL A 390 17.69 11.21 -17.54
N LYS A 391 17.98 9.97 -17.94
CA LYS A 391 19.29 9.30 -17.84
C LYS A 391 20.33 9.83 -18.82
N GLU A 392 19.89 10.53 -19.86
CA GLU A 392 20.74 11.05 -20.92
C GLU A 392 20.46 12.55 -21.11
N PRO A 393 20.62 13.38 -20.05
CA PRO A 393 20.26 14.81 -20.09
C PRO A 393 21.07 15.61 -21.12
N GLU A 394 22.25 15.13 -21.49
CA GLU A 394 23.17 15.74 -22.46
C GLU A 394 22.75 15.59 -23.92
N LYS A 395 21.86 14.63 -24.25
CA LYS A 395 21.34 14.49 -25.62
C LYS A 395 20.57 15.75 -26.02
N LYS A 396 20.90 16.38 -27.14
CA LYS A 396 20.24 17.63 -27.50
C LYS A 396 18.87 17.36 -28.11
N PRO A 397 17.81 18.07 -27.69
CA PRO A 397 16.56 18.15 -28.43
C PRO A 397 16.81 18.57 -29.88
N HIS A 398 15.97 18.11 -30.80
CA HIS A 398 16.06 18.44 -32.23
C HIS A 398 14.70 18.73 -32.82
N ILE A 399 14.65 19.51 -33.90
CA ILE A 399 13.41 20.07 -34.45
C ILE A 399 12.38 19.02 -34.92
N ASN A 400 12.85 17.84 -35.33
CA ASN A 400 12.01 16.76 -35.88
C ASN A 400 12.17 15.47 -35.04
N PRO A 401 11.58 15.38 -33.83
CA PRO A 401 11.54 14.13 -33.07
C PRO A 401 10.56 13.14 -33.69
N ASP A 402 10.92 11.86 -33.63
CA ASP A 402 10.05 10.75 -34.00
C ASP A 402 9.48 10.07 -32.76
N SER A 403 8.26 9.54 -32.87
CA SER A 403 7.64 8.72 -31.82
C SER A 403 7.89 7.23 -32.04
N ASN A 404 8.11 6.52 -30.93
CA ASN A 404 8.08 5.06 -30.88
C ASN A 404 6.66 4.52 -30.67
N ASP A 405 6.50 3.20 -30.64
CA ASP A 405 5.18 2.56 -30.54
C ASP A 405 4.49 2.86 -29.19
N PHE A 406 5.27 3.04 -28.13
CA PHE A 406 4.73 3.50 -26.84
C PHE A 406 4.11 4.89 -26.97
N GLY A 407 4.83 5.82 -27.60
CA GLY A 407 4.34 7.18 -27.86
C GLY A 407 3.07 7.22 -28.71
N LYS A 408 3.06 6.45 -29.80
CA LYS A 408 1.88 6.31 -30.67
C LYS A 408 0.69 5.73 -29.90
N GLY A 409 0.93 4.75 -29.02
CA GLY A 409 -0.11 4.17 -28.17
C GLY A 409 -0.75 5.18 -27.21
N VAL A 410 0.05 6.06 -26.60
CA VAL A 410 -0.48 7.16 -25.77
C VAL A 410 -1.32 8.13 -26.60
N ALA A 411 -0.81 8.55 -27.76
CA ALA A 411 -1.55 9.48 -28.63
C ALA A 411 -2.87 8.89 -29.14
N LEU A 412 -2.89 7.61 -29.50
CA LEU A 412 -4.10 6.90 -29.94
C LEU A 412 -5.18 6.88 -28.84
N ASN A 413 -4.78 6.70 -27.59
CA ASN A 413 -5.70 6.60 -26.45
C ASN A 413 -6.02 7.93 -25.78
N TYR A 414 -5.39 9.04 -26.20
CA TYR A 414 -5.44 10.33 -25.51
C TYR A 414 -6.87 10.83 -25.27
N ASN A 415 -7.71 10.82 -26.31
CA ASN A 415 -9.09 11.30 -26.22
C ASN A 415 -9.97 10.40 -25.34
N ILE A 416 -9.73 9.08 -25.37
CA ILE A 416 -10.45 8.11 -24.55
C ILE A 416 -10.12 8.35 -23.07
N ILE A 417 -8.85 8.54 -22.76
CA ILE A 417 -8.34 8.80 -21.40
C ILE A 417 -8.85 10.14 -20.88
N LYS A 418 -8.87 11.19 -21.72
CA LYS A 418 -9.47 12.48 -21.37
C LYS A 418 -10.92 12.31 -20.89
N GLY A 419 -11.70 11.49 -21.59
CA GLY A 419 -13.06 11.14 -21.18
C GLY A 419 -13.14 10.46 -19.82
N TRP A 420 -12.17 9.62 -19.45
CA TRP A 420 -12.13 8.97 -18.13
C TRP A 420 -11.79 9.93 -17.00
N LEU A 421 -10.95 10.94 -17.27
CA LEU A 421 -10.59 11.95 -16.28
C LEU A 421 -11.70 12.99 -16.06
N LYS A 422 -12.71 13.06 -16.94
CA LYS A 422 -13.80 14.07 -16.91
C LYS A 422 -13.22 15.50 -16.91
N ILE A 423 -12.40 15.83 -17.91
CA ILE A 423 -11.74 17.14 -18.10
C ILE A 423 -12.07 17.67 -19.49
#